data_AF-A0A965YG03-F1
#
_entry.id   AF-A0A965YG03-F1
#
_cell.length_a   1.000
_cell.length_b   1.000
_cell.length_c   1.000
_cell.angle_alpha   90.00
_cell.angle_beta   90.00
_cell.angle_gamma   90.00
#
_symmetry.space_group_name_H-M   'P 1'
#
loop_
_entity.id
_entity.type
_entity.pdbx_description
1 polymer ?
#
loop_
_entity_poly.entity_id
_entity_poly.type
_entity_poly.pdbx_seq_one_letter_code
_entity_poly.pdbx_strand_id
1 'polypeptide(L)'
;NASQTVKHLKPLSDRSFDYTPSERLNLRDKDGLYHLGDINLTLRSGVKGEWRRFSTAQSRKPVVCLPVADPVLAASDLEQTLPADIPLNIKRYWETENGDLLLRFSLTNITSDSVEIGSLGIPLIFNNILEGKSLEEAHHDNVFFDPYIGKDAGYLQVNRLHGIGESLLVMPHLNAGFEAYNPLNDDPTPKGVVFEGFHEWLIHSKANAETEWDGANPWNEPTSSILAPGEQKEFVLKFVLAPSIREIEHTLTEQDRPVAVGLPGYILPMNEAGKLFLSYPKEIREIAVTPGNAMSVTYKSETPNGWSEYEIKGQQWGRARLTVTYEDNTMQTIHYKVIQSQEETVNNLGRFLTTEQWYENDEDPFERSPSVMNYDYERKQILTQERRSWFVGLSDEAGAGSWLAAIMKQLVNPERDEVEKIKRFMQETLWGGIQHDGDSTKYGVRKSLFYYEPDLMPKDTYNDSIQFRGWEAWSLENAQDLGRSYNYPHVAAAHWVMYHLGRNRGYEEIDWKRSLENAYHTAIAMVKFAPWYAQFGQMEGSVFLY
;
A
#
# COMPACT_ATOMS: atom_id res chain seq x y z
N ASN A 1 -15.33 2.83 29.62
CA ASN A 1 -15.49 1.78 28.59
C ASN A 1 -15.42 0.44 29.30
N ALA A 2 -16.45 -0.42 29.19
CA ALA A 2 -16.53 -1.70 29.88
C ALA A 2 -15.47 -2.71 29.41
N SER A 3 -14.93 -2.55 28.20
CA SER A 3 -13.85 -3.40 27.67
C SER A 3 -12.45 -2.94 28.07
N GLN A 4 -12.28 -1.76 28.70
CA GLN A 4 -11.00 -1.08 28.95
C GLN A 4 -10.06 -0.98 27.71
N THR A 5 -10.62 -0.96 26.50
CA THR A 5 -9.89 -0.55 25.28
C THR A 5 -9.84 0.98 25.16
N VAL A 6 -8.92 1.49 24.33
CA VAL A 6 -8.72 2.92 24.15
C VAL A 6 -9.95 3.56 23.52
N LYS A 7 -10.50 4.57 24.19
CA LYS A 7 -11.58 5.41 23.67
C LYS A 7 -11.04 6.55 22.81
N HIS A 8 -10.03 7.24 23.33
CA HIS A 8 -9.36 8.40 22.75
C HIS A 8 -7.86 8.24 23.00
N LEU A 9 -7.02 8.57 22.02
CA LEU A 9 -5.58 8.68 22.18
C LEU A 9 -5.16 10.06 21.69
N LYS A 10 -4.91 10.97 22.63
CA LYS A 10 -4.67 12.39 22.32
C LYS A 10 -3.31 12.80 22.86
N PRO A 11 -2.48 13.51 22.07
CA PRO A 11 -1.25 14.07 22.59
C PRO A 11 -1.58 15.19 23.59
N LEU A 12 -0.73 15.37 24.61
CA LEU A 12 -0.93 16.43 25.59
C LEU A 12 -0.70 17.83 25.00
N SER A 13 0.11 17.92 23.95
CA SER A 13 0.41 19.11 23.16
C SER A 13 -0.81 19.66 22.41
N ASP A 14 -1.73 18.78 21.99
CA ASP A 14 -2.93 19.10 21.22
C ASP A 14 -4.08 18.15 21.57
N ARG A 15 -4.96 18.60 22.47
CA ARG A 15 -6.13 17.83 22.93
C ARG A 15 -7.36 17.95 22.01
N SER A 16 -7.32 18.81 20.99
CA SER A 16 -8.37 18.87 19.96
C SER A 16 -8.28 17.66 19.04
N PHE A 17 -7.08 17.17 18.77
CA PHE A 17 -6.83 16.03 17.92
C PHE A 17 -6.95 14.68 18.65
N ASP A 18 -7.30 13.63 17.90
CA ASP A 18 -7.41 12.25 18.39
C ASP A 18 -6.87 11.27 17.34
N TYR A 19 -5.94 10.41 17.72
CA TYR A 19 -5.41 9.38 16.83
C TYR A 19 -6.43 8.26 16.58
N THR A 20 -7.45 8.09 17.44
CA THR A 20 -8.46 7.02 17.29
C THR A 20 -9.76 7.53 16.64
N PRO A 21 -10.56 6.66 16.00
CA PRO A 21 -11.85 7.03 15.40
C PRO A 21 -12.96 7.21 16.45
N SER A 22 -12.70 8.00 17.49
CA SER A 22 -13.56 8.10 18.67
C SER A 22 -14.92 8.72 18.40
N GLU A 23 -15.04 9.56 17.38
CA GLU A 23 -16.32 10.09 16.88
C GLU A 23 -17.27 8.96 16.43
N ARG A 24 -16.73 7.82 16.00
CA ARG A 24 -17.48 6.65 15.53
C ARG A 24 -17.72 5.64 16.62
N LEU A 25 -17.32 5.89 17.86
CA LEU A 25 -17.38 4.91 18.93
C LEU A 25 -18.79 4.34 19.13
N ASN A 26 -19.83 5.18 19.09
CA ASN A 26 -21.22 4.70 19.25
C ASN A 26 -21.67 3.74 18.14
N LEU A 27 -21.06 3.84 16.95
CA LEU A 27 -21.30 2.91 15.83
C LEU A 27 -20.42 1.67 15.95
N ARG A 28 -19.22 1.82 16.51
CA ARG A 28 -18.16 0.82 16.63
C ARG A 28 -18.16 0.03 17.95
N ASP A 29 -19.00 0.37 18.92
CA ASP A 29 -19.09 -0.32 20.21
C ASP A 29 -19.96 -1.58 20.12
N LYS A 30 -19.52 -2.55 19.30
CA LYS A 30 -20.22 -3.82 19.04
C LYS A 30 -19.24 -4.97 18.83
N ASP A 31 -19.75 -6.19 18.87
CA ASP A 31 -19.03 -7.42 18.52
C ASP A 31 -18.47 -7.35 17.09
N GLY A 32 -17.26 -7.88 16.91
CA GLY A 32 -16.50 -7.92 15.65
C GLY A 32 -15.80 -6.62 15.27
N LEU A 33 -16.12 -5.48 15.89
CA LEU A 33 -15.47 -4.19 15.61
C LEU A 33 -14.26 -4.01 16.50
N TYR A 34 -13.07 -3.93 15.92
CA TYR A 34 -11.82 -3.87 16.68
C TYR A 34 -11.58 -2.48 17.33
N HIS A 35 -10.91 -2.46 18.48
CA HIS A 35 -10.44 -1.26 19.16
C HIS A 35 -8.96 -1.41 19.56
N LEU A 36 -8.25 -0.29 19.68
CA LEU A 36 -6.87 -0.31 20.17
C LEU A 36 -6.85 -0.84 21.62
N GLY A 37 -6.12 -1.94 21.83
CA GLY A 37 -6.13 -2.70 23.08
C GLY A 37 -6.83 -4.05 23.01
N ASP A 38 -7.43 -4.42 21.87
CA ASP A 38 -7.81 -5.81 21.63
C ASP A 38 -6.58 -6.68 21.30
N ILE A 39 -6.77 -8.00 21.31
CA ILE A 39 -5.76 -8.98 20.90
C ILE A 39 -6.41 -10.11 20.09
N ASN A 40 -5.73 -10.53 19.02
CA ASN A 40 -6.05 -11.67 18.19
C ASN A 40 -5.01 -12.77 18.38
N LEU A 41 -5.46 -14.01 18.50
CA LEU A 41 -4.59 -15.17 18.71
C LEU A 41 -5.00 -16.32 17.82
N THR A 42 -4.03 -17.04 17.28
CA THR A 42 -4.25 -18.38 16.71
C THR A 42 -3.35 -19.36 17.44
N LEU A 43 -3.98 -20.29 18.15
CA LEU A 43 -3.33 -21.19 19.11
C LEU A 43 -3.53 -22.64 18.70
N ARG A 44 -2.61 -23.52 19.11
CA ARG A 44 -2.83 -24.98 19.09
C ARG A 44 -2.24 -25.63 20.33
N SER A 45 -2.82 -26.77 20.72
CA SER A 45 -2.24 -27.62 21.77
C SER A 45 -1.13 -28.50 21.18
N GLY A 46 0.04 -28.49 21.81
CA GLY A 46 1.25 -29.14 21.30
C GLY A 46 1.69 -28.61 19.92
N VAL A 47 2.58 -29.35 19.25
CA VAL A 47 3.11 -28.97 17.92
C VAL A 47 2.30 -29.59 16.75
N LYS A 48 1.32 -30.44 17.06
CA LYS A 48 0.52 -31.20 16.06
C LYS A 48 -1.00 -30.94 16.15
N GLY A 49 -1.45 -30.07 17.04
CA GLY A 49 -2.85 -29.71 17.14
C GLY A 49 -3.33 -28.86 15.97
N GLU A 50 -4.65 -28.77 15.79
CA GLU A 50 -5.26 -27.85 14.83
C GLU A 50 -5.20 -26.41 15.33
N TRP A 51 -5.01 -25.46 14.40
CA TRP A 51 -5.06 -24.04 14.68
C TRP A 51 -6.47 -23.58 15.04
N ARG A 52 -6.60 -22.86 16.15
CA ARG A 52 -7.86 -22.28 16.62
C ARG A 52 -7.69 -20.78 16.86
N ARG A 53 -8.57 -19.98 16.25
CA ARG A 53 -8.57 -18.51 16.37
C ARG A 53 -9.37 -18.07 17.59
N PHE A 54 -8.85 -17.08 18.31
CA PHE A 54 -9.47 -16.41 19.45
C PHE A 54 -9.29 -14.89 19.28
N SER A 55 -10.29 -14.11 19.69
CA SER A 55 -10.23 -12.66 19.61
C SER A 55 -11.06 -12.03 20.73
N THR A 56 -10.52 -10.99 21.37
CA THR A 56 -11.26 -10.21 22.38
C THR A 56 -12.34 -9.31 21.78
N ALA A 57 -12.30 -9.08 20.46
CA ALA A 57 -13.31 -8.29 19.74
C ALA A 57 -14.51 -9.14 19.31
N GLN A 58 -14.38 -10.47 19.23
CA GLN A 58 -15.41 -11.35 18.66
C GLN A 58 -16.73 -11.33 19.43
N SER A 59 -16.69 -11.43 20.76
CA SER A 59 -17.87 -11.33 21.61
C SER A 59 -17.54 -10.50 22.85
N ARG A 60 -17.89 -9.21 22.80
CA ARG A 60 -17.52 -8.24 23.81
C ARG A 60 -18.31 -8.47 25.08
N LYS A 61 -17.61 -8.48 26.20
CA LYS A 61 -18.18 -8.45 27.54
C LYS A 61 -17.40 -7.47 28.41
N PRO A 62 -17.99 -6.96 29.50
CA PRO A 62 -17.24 -6.21 30.49
C PRO A 62 -16.02 -7.01 30.96
N VAL A 63 -14.86 -6.38 31.03
CA VAL A 63 -13.64 -7.03 31.58
C VAL A 63 -13.61 -6.90 33.10
N VAL A 64 -12.90 -7.81 33.76
CA VAL A 64 -12.67 -7.70 35.21
C VAL A 64 -11.50 -6.75 35.45
N CYS A 65 -11.78 -5.61 36.10
CA CYS A 65 -10.75 -4.65 36.47
C CYS A 65 -9.85 -5.24 37.57
N LEU A 66 -8.53 -5.16 37.37
CA LEU A 66 -7.53 -5.56 38.34
C LEU A 66 -7.07 -4.35 39.16
N PRO A 67 -6.59 -4.54 40.40
CA PRO A 67 -5.97 -3.46 41.17
C PRO A 67 -4.78 -2.86 40.42
N VAL A 68 -4.69 -1.53 40.42
CA VAL A 68 -3.60 -0.78 39.78
C VAL A 68 -2.90 0.11 40.79
N ALA A 69 -1.61 0.32 40.54
CA ALA A 69 -0.77 1.31 41.21
C ALA A 69 0.20 1.86 40.17
N ASP A 70 0.71 3.07 40.37
CA ASP A 70 1.70 3.67 39.48
C ASP A 70 2.87 2.69 39.23
N PRO A 71 3.33 2.51 37.98
CA PRO A 71 3.00 3.29 36.77
C PRO A 71 1.82 2.74 35.92
N VAL A 72 1.01 1.81 36.45
CA VAL A 72 -0.10 1.17 35.74
C VAL A 72 -1.35 2.06 35.78
N LEU A 73 -1.82 2.49 34.61
CA LEU A 73 -3.02 3.33 34.44
C LEU A 73 -4.31 2.51 34.49
N ALA A 74 -4.30 1.32 33.90
CA ALA A 74 -5.43 0.40 33.88
C ALA A 74 -4.94 -1.03 33.72
N ALA A 75 -5.60 -1.98 34.39
CA ALA A 75 -5.32 -3.40 34.25
C ALA A 75 -6.63 -4.21 34.23
N SER A 76 -6.70 -5.21 33.37
CA SER A 76 -7.88 -6.05 33.18
C SER A 76 -7.55 -7.51 32.94
N ASP A 77 -8.35 -8.40 33.50
CA ASP A 77 -8.46 -9.79 33.06
C ASP A 77 -9.48 -9.90 31.91
N LEU A 78 -9.06 -10.50 30.80
CA LEU A 78 -9.83 -10.56 29.55
C LEU A 78 -10.67 -11.83 29.42
N GLU A 79 -10.62 -12.77 30.38
CA GLU A 79 -11.30 -14.07 30.34
C GLU A 79 -12.76 -13.99 29.86
N GLN A 80 -13.53 -13.01 30.34
CA GLN A 80 -14.96 -12.89 30.01
C GLN A 80 -15.21 -12.61 28.51
N THR A 81 -14.25 -12.00 27.82
CA THR A 81 -14.35 -11.66 26.38
C THR A 81 -13.93 -12.80 25.47
N LEU A 82 -13.43 -13.90 26.03
CA LEU A 82 -12.88 -15.03 25.30
C LEU A 82 -13.76 -16.28 25.50
N PRO A 83 -13.74 -17.22 24.54
CA PRO A 83 -14.39 -18.52 24.71
C PRO A 83 -13.88 -19.25 25.97
N ALA A 84 -14.77 -19.94 26.68
CA ALA A 84 -14.46 -20.62 27.94
C ALA A 84 -13.41 -21.75 27.80
N ASP A 85 -13.16 -22.20 26.58
CA ASP A 85 -12.21 -23.27 26.27
C ASP A 85 -10.87 -22.75 25.71
N ILE A 86 -10.61 -21.45 25.78
CA ILE A 86 -9.28 -20.90 25.47
C ILE A 86 -8.24 -21.47 26.46
N PRO A 87 -7.05 -21.90 26.00
CA PRO A 87 -6.06 -22.53 26.88
C PRO A 87 -5.18 -21.54 27.64
N LEU A 88 -5.46 -20.23 27.55
CA LEU A 88 -4.65 -19.16 28.14
C LEU A 88 -5.50 -18.26 29.06
N ASN A 89 -4.94 -17.86 30.21
CA ASN A 89 -5.40 -16.67 30.92
C ASN A 89 -4.67 -15.45 30.36
N ILE A 90 -5.40 -14.39 30.05
CA ILE A 90 -4.87 -13.20 29.37
C ILE A 90 -5.20 -11.96 30.18
N LYS A 91 -4.16 -11.22 30.57
CA LYS A 91 -4.28 -9.93 31.25
C LYS A 91 -3.71 -8.83 30.36
N ARG A 92 -4.37 -7.68 30.37
CA ARG A 92 -3.91 -6.46 29.67
C ARG A 92 -3.61 -5.37 30.68
N TYR A 93 -2.54 -4.63 30.41
CA TYR A 93 -2.09 -3.49 31.19
C TYR A 93 -1.83 -2.31 30.27
N TRP A 94 -2.32 -1.15 30.68
CA TRP A 94 -1.95 0.16 30.14
C TRP A 94 -1.06 0.84 31.16
N GLU A 95 0.16 1.19 30.76
CA GLU A 95 1.22 1.63 31.66
C GLU A 95 1.91 2.86 31.10
N THR A 96 2.71 3.53 31.93
CA THR A 96 3.54 4.65 31.48
C THR A 96 5.00 4.41 31.79
N GLU A 97 5.87 4.83 30.88
CA GLU A 97 7.32 4.83 31.07
C GLU A 97 7.86 6.17 30.58
N ASN A 98 8.40 7.00 31.48
CA ASN A 98 8.96 8.32 31.15
C ASN A 98 8.00 9.25 30.36
N GLY A 99 6.68 9.07 30.51
CA GLY A 99 5.65 9.83 29.81
C GLY A 99 5.11 9.15 28.54
N ASP A 100 5.76 8.09 28.07
CA ASP A 100 5.30 7.27 26.95
C ASP A 100 4.25 6.25 27.42
N LEU A 101 3.33 5.89 26.53
CA LEU A 101 2.29 4.89 26.80
C LEU A 101 2.76 3.49 26.41
N LEU A 102 2.51 2.50 27.28
CA LEU A 102 2.80 1.10 27.04
C LEU A 102 1.49 0.29 27.03
N LEU A 103 1.39 -0.64 26.08
CA LEU A 103 0.36 -1.67 26.02
C LEU A 103 1.02 -3.03 26.25
N ARG A 104 0.73 -3.66 27.39
CA ARG A 104 1.27 -4.96 27.77
C ARG A 104 0.17 -6.02 27.84
N PHE A 105 0.42 -7.15 27.20
CA PHE A 105 -0.37 -8.37 27.37
C PHE A 105 0.47 -9.43 28.09
N SER A 106 -0.07 -10.00 29.16
CA SER A 106 0.51 -11.14 29.88
C SER A 106 -0.33 -12.38 29.60
N LEU A 107 0.26 -13.38 28.97
CA LEU A 107 -0.38 -14.63 28.58
C LEU A 107 0.17 -15.76 29.46
N THR A 108 -0.71 -16.46 30.18
CA THR A 108 -0.35 -17.61 31.02
C THR A 108 -1.04 -18.86 30.52
N ASN A 109 -0.28 -19.93 30.28
CA ASN A 109 -0.85 -21.23 29.96
C ASN A 109 -1.47 -21.88 31.20
N ILE A 110 -2.77 -22.09 31.17
CA ILE A 110 -3.55 -22.65 32.29
C ILE A 110 -3.84 -24.15 32.13
N THR A 111 -3.31 -24.77 31.09
CA THR A 111 -3.50 -26.19 30.79
C THR A 111 -2.34 -27.05 31.27
N SER A 112 -2.50 -28.37 31.19
CA SER A 112 -1.44 -29.35 31.47
C SER A 112 -0.54 -29.64 30.28
N ASP A 113 -0.88 -29.14 29.09
CA ASP A 113 -0.12 -29.35 27.85
C ASP A 113 0.57 -28.05 27.43
N SER A 114 1.59 -28.14 26.57
CA SER A 114 2.18 -26.94 25.96
C SER A 114 1.21 -26.30 24.96
N VAL A 115 1.14 -24.97 24.94
CA VAL A 115 0.35 -24.21 23.96
C VAL A 115 1.30 -23.49 23.00
N GLU A 116 1.11 -23.67 21.70
CA GLU A 116 1.82 -22.89 20.69
C GLU A 116 0.97 -21.69 20.25
N ILE A 117 1.54 -20.50 20.35
CA ILE A 117 1.03 -19.24 19.82
C ILE A 117 1.57 -19.09 18.39
N GLY A 118 0.78 -19.52 17.41
CA GLY A 118 1.15 -19.45 16.00
C GLY A 118 0.82 -18.12 15.34
N SER A 119 -0.18 -17.39 15.88
CA SER A 119 -0.46 -16.02 15.52
C SER A 119 -0.73 -15.18 16.76
N LEU A 120 -0.16 -13.97 16.81
CA LEU A 120 -0.46 -12.97 17.83
C LEU A 120 -0.51 -11.60 17.16
N GLY A 121 -1.73 -11.07 17.03
CA GLY A 121 -2.04 -9.79 16.42
C GLY A 121 -2.56 -8.77 17.45
N ILE A 122 -2.11 -7.53 17.35
CA ILE A 122 -2.64 -6.40 18.13
C ILE A 122 -3.28 -5.40 17.14
N PRO A 123 -4.62 -5.28 17.12
CA PRO A 123 -5.32 -4.31 16.28
C PRO A 123 -4.87 -2.86 16.51
N LEU A 124 -4.48 -2.18 15.44
CA LEU A 124 -4.01 -0.80 15.45
C LEU A 124 -5.09 0.12 14.85
N ILE A 125 -6.05 0.51 15.69
CA ILE A 125 -7.27 1.20 15.26
C ILE A 125 -7.06 2.72 15.33
N PHE A 126 -6.48 3.25 14.27
CA PHE A 126 -6.23 4.68 14.07
C PHE A 126 -7.23 5.31 13.09
N ASN A 127 -7.49 6.61 13.19
CA ASN A 127 -8.59 7.24 12.47
C ASN A 127 -8.35 7.45 10.96
N ASN A 128 -8.52 6.42 10.13
CA ASN A 128 -8.53 6.52 8.66
C ASN A 128 -9.94 6.43 8.04
N ILE A 129 -11.00 6.70 8.83
CA ILE A 129 -12.38 6.75 8.32
C ILE A 129 -12.70 8.19 7.88
N LEU A 130 -12.62 8.48 6.58
CA LEU A 130 -12.92 9.80 6.00
C LEU A 130 -14.41 9.94 5.63
N GLU A 131 -15.18 8.84 5.67
CA GLU A 131 -16.59 8.79 5.28
C GLU A 131 -17.44 9.88 5.95
N GLY A 132 -18.17 10.66 5.16
CA GLY A 132 -19.06 11.71 5.67
C GLY A 132 -18.36 12.96 6.22
N LYS A 133 -17.06 13.13 6.00
CA LYS A 133 -16.31 14.34 6.37
C LYS A 133 -16.10 15.28 5.18
N SER A 134 -16.06 16.58 5.46
CA SER A 134 -15.47 17.57 4.56
C SER A 134 -13.95 17.36 4.43
N LEU A 135 -13.33 17.99 3.43
CA LEU A 135 -11.88 17.94 3.26
C LEU A 135 -11.16 18.53 4.48
N GLU A 136 -11.66 19.64 5.02
CA GLU A 136 -11.10 20.30 6.19
C GLU A 136 -11.18 19.41 7.44
N GLU A 137 -12.32 18.77 7.68
CA GLU A 137 -12.50 17.84 8.80
C GLU A 137 -11.60 16.60 8.65
N ALA A 138 -11.55 16.01 7.45
CA ALA A 138 -10.68 14.87 7.19
C ALA A 138 -9.20 15.23 7.40
N HIS A 139 -8.76 16.39 6.90
CA HIS A 139 -7.38 16.82 7.08
C HIS A 139 -7.01 17.04 8.55
N HIS A 140 -7.93 17.54 9.37
CA HIS A 140 -7.72 17.79 10.79
C HIS A 140 -7.77 16.52 11.64
N ASP A 141 -8.76 15.66 11.43
CA ASP A 141 -9.09 14.57 12.36
C ASP A 141 -8.49 13.21 11.98
N ASN A 142 -8.12 13.01 10.71
CA ASN A 142 -7.73 11.71 10.21
C ASN A 142 -6.21 11.56 10.08
N VAL A 143 -5.79 10.31 9.97
CA VAL A 143 -4.39 9.91 9.89
C VAL A 143 -4.15 8.90 8.78
N PHE A 144 -2.95 8.96 8.20
CA PHE A 144 -2.33 7.85 7.51
C PHE A 144 -1.40 7.13 8.47
N PHE A 145 -1.21 5.84 8.24
CA PHE A 145 -0.25 5.09 9.03
C PHE A 145 0.46 4.03 8.19
N ASP A 146 1.79 4.04 8.26
CA ASP A 146 2.64 3.24 7.39
C ASP A 146 3.54 2.32 8.24
N PRO A 147 3.59 1.01 7.91
CA PRO A 147 4.39 0.06 8.66
C PRO A 147 5.82 -0.04 8.11
N TYR A 148 6.79 -0.11 9.02
CA TYR A 148 8.07 -0.76 8.78
C TYR A 148 8.07 -2.09 9.54
N ILE A 149 7.81 -3.20 8.83
CA ILE A 149 7.83 -4.57 9.39
C ILE A 149 9.28 -5.07 9.61
N GLY A 150 10.10 -4.28 10.31
CA GLY A 150 11.53 -4.51 10.51
C GLY A 150 11.88 -5.47 11.64
N LYS A 151 11.00 -6.40 12.04
CA LYS A 151 11.13 -7.22 13.26
C LYS A 151 11.30 -6.33 14.50
N ASP A 152 12.35 -6.49 15.29
CA ASP A 152 12.56 -5.71 16.52
C ASP A 152 12.87 -4.25 16.20
N ALA A 153 13.40 -3.93 15.03
CA ALA A 153 13.56 -2.53 14.59
C ALA A 153 12.29 -1.93 13.97
N GLY A 154 11.23 -2.73 13.84
CA GLY A 154 10.01 -2.29 13.18
C GLY A 154 9.27 -1.19 13.95
N TYR A 155 8.48 -0.40 13.25
CA TYR A 155 7.58 0.58 13.85
C TYR A 155 6.41 0.86 12.90
N LEU A 156 5.32 1.39 13.44
CA LEU A 156 4.25 2.02 12.67
C LEU A 156 4.32 3.52 12.92
N GLN A 157 4.41 4.33 11.86
CA GLN A 157 4.22 5.77 11.95
C GLN A 157 2.74 6.10 11.76
N VAL A 158 2.20 7.04 12.54
CA VAL A 158 0.81 7.49 12.44
C VAL A 158 0.81 9.02 12.33
N ASN A 159 0.48 9.50 11.13
CA ASN A 159 0.66 10.87 10.70
C ASN A 159 -0.68 11.50 10.34
N ARG A 160 -0.90 12.74 10.76
CA ARG A 160 -2.07 13.53 10.33
C ARG A 160 -2.08 13.70 8.82
N LEU A 161 -3.25 13.71 8.18
CA LEU A 161 -3.34 13.82 6.71
C LEU A 161 -2.67 15.09 6.16
N HIS A 162 -2.65 16.18 6.92
CA HIS A 162 -1.98 17.42 6.52
C HIS A 162 -0.45 17.40 6.72
N GLY A 163 0.13 16.36 7.35
CA GLY A 163 1.58 16.18 7.52
C GLY A 163 2.28 17.17 8.46
N ILE A 164 1.54 17.84 9.36
CA ILE A 164 2.07 18.82 10.31
C ILE A 164 1.88 18.29 11.74
N GLY A 165 2.81 18.59 12.64
CA GLY A 165 2.73 18.21 14.04
C GLY A 165 3.35 16.84 14.32
N GLU A 166 3.06 16.32 15.52
CA GLU A 166 3.68 15.12 16.05
C GLU A 166 3.24 13.86 15.29
N SER A 167 4.22 13.02 14.95
CA SER A 167 3.99 11.66 14.45
C SER A 167 3.96 10.70 15.63
N LEU A 168 2.88 9.92 15.76
CA LEU A 168 2.83 8.86 16.75
C LEU A 168 3.55 7.62 16.21
N LEU A 169 4.55 7.13 16.94
CA LEU A 169 5.28 5.92 16.67
C LEU A 169 4.78 4.79 17.58
N VAL A 170 4.39 3.66 16.99
CA VAL A 170 4.18 2.40 17.70
C VAL A 170 5.39 1.51 17.45
N MET A 171 6.04 1.02 18.50
CA MET A 171 7.29 0.25 18.40
C MET A 171 7.34 -0.94 19.38
N PRO A 172 8.17 -1.97 19.14
CA PRO A 172 8.40 -3.04 20.09
C PRO A 172 9.03 -2.53 21.37
N HIS A 173 8.59 -3.07 22.50
CA HIS A 173 9.27 -2.90 23.79
C HIS A 173 9.74 -4.24 24.37
N LEU A 174 8.85 -5.25 24.42
CA LEU A 174 9.19 -6.58 24.92
C LEU A 174 8.48 -7.67 24.11
N ASN A 175 9.25 -8.62 23.56
CA ASN A 175 8.78 -9.76 22.76
C ASN A 175 7.81 -9.42 21.61
N ALA A 176 7.76 -8.16 21.15
CA ALA A 176 6.73 -7.67 20.25
C ALA A 176 7.27 -7.18 18.90
N GLY A 177 8.25 -7.88 18.32
CA GLY A 177 8.79 -7.55 16.99
C GLY A 177 7.70 -7.42 15.93
N PHE A 178 7.85 -6.47 14.99
CA PHE A 178 6.90 -6.24 13.90
C PHE A 178 7.16 -7.21 12.76
N GLU A 179 6.66 -8.44 12.88
CA GLU A 179 6.92 -9.50 11.92
C GLU A 179 6.14 -9.33 10.61
N ALA A 180 4.87 -8.98 10.72
CA ALA A 180 4.03 -8.73 9.55
C ALA A 180 2.93 -7.73 9.89
N TYR A 181 2.27 -7.25 8.83
CA TYR A 181 1.16 -6.33 8.93
C TYR A 181 -0.04 -6.93 8.21
N ASN A 182 -1.12 -7.16 8.95
CA ASN A 182 -2.25 -7.95 8.46
C ASN A 182 -3.52 -7.10 8.39
N PRO A 183 -4.24 -7.07 7.25
CA PRO A 183 -5.54 -6.42 7.18
C PRO A 183 -6.59 -7.15 8.01
N LEU A 184 -7.34 -6.41 8.82
CA LEU A 184 -8.47 -6.92 9.61
C LEU A 184 -9.71 -7.04 8.72
N ASN A 185 -9.70 -8.05 7.85
CA ASN A 185 -10.74 -8.24 6.84
C ASN A 185 -12.10 -8.61 7.40
N ASP A 186 -12.15 -9.09 8.64
CA ASP A 186 -13.35 -9.43 9.38
C ASP A 186 -13.93 -8.28 10.23
N ASP A 187 -13.28 -7.11 10.28
CA ASP A 187 -13.92 -5.91 10.84
C ASP A 187 -15.12 -5.50 9.94
N PRO A 188 -16.34 -5.40 10.49
CA PRO A 188 -17.54 -5.17 9.69
C PRO A 188 -17.73 -3.70 9.27
N THR A 189 -16.76 -2.82 9.50
CA THR A 189 -16.82 -1.43 9.05
C THR A 189 -16.77 -1.37 7.53
N PRO A 190 -17.77 -0.72 6.88
CA PRO A 190 -17.81 -0.67 5.42
C PRO A 190 -16.58 0.00 4.83
N LYS A 191 -15.78 -0.77 4.08
CA LYS A 191 -14.63 -0.26 3.33
C LYS A 191 -15.09 0.40 2.05
N GLY A 192 -14.30 1.36 1.57
CA GLY A 192 -14.56 2.09 0.33
C GLY A 192 -13.40 3.01 -0.01
N VAL A 193 -13.62 3.93 -0.94
CA VAL A 193 -12.60 4.90 -1.38
C VAL A 193 -12.14 5.81 -0.24
N VAL A 194 -13.00 6.02 0.77
CA VAL A 194 -12.77 6.91 1.92
C VAL A 194 -12.44 6.16 3.22
N PHE A 195 -12.23 4.84 3.15
CA PHE A 195 -11.75 4.02 4.26
C PHE A 195 -11.24 2.68 3.74
N GLU A 196 -9.92 2.48 3.78
CA GLU A 196 -9.26 1.28 3.27
C GLU A 196 -9.46 0.03 4.15
N GLY A 197 -9.78 0.22 5.43
CA GLY A 197 -9.80 -0.84 6.43
C GLY A 197 -8.80 -0.59 7.57
N PHE A 198 -8.90 -1.42 8.61
CA PHE A 198 -7.92 -1.46 9.69
C PHE A 198 -6.94 -2.62 9.50
N HIS A 199 -5.84 -2.54 10.22
CA HIS A 199 -4.80 -3.56 10.23
C HIS A 199 -4.35 -3.84 11.66
N GLU A 200 -3.59 -4.91 11.83
CA GLU A 200 -2.99 -5.30 13.11
C GLU A 200 -1.47 -5.44 13.02
N TRP A 201 -0.83 -5.15 14.16
CA TRP A 201 0.55 -5.49 14.44
C TRP A 201 0.68 -7.00 14.64
N LEU A 202 1.36 -7.70 13.74
CA LEU A 202 1.54 -9.14 13.87
C LEU A 202 2.93 -9.48 14.44
N ILE A 203 2.95 -10.04 15.65
CA ILE A 203 4.17 -10.47 16.36
C ILE A 203 4.62 -11.84 15.86
N HIS A 204 3.66 -12.75 15.66
CA HIS A 204 3.85 -14.10 15.16
C HIS A 204 2.89 -14.35 14.01
N SER A 205 3.36 -14.93 12.91
CA SER A 205 2.56 -15.17 11.71
C SER A 205 2.60 -16.61 11.18
N LYS A 206 3.15 -17.56 11.95
CA LYS A 206 3.26 -18.96 11.51
C LYS A 206 1.91 -19.59 11.20
N ALA A 207 0.89 -19.38 12.04
CA ALA A 207 -0.43 -19.92 11.77
C ALA A 207 -1.06 -19.29 10.52
N ASN A 208 -0.83 -18.00 10.26
CA ASN A 208 -1.28 -17.34 9.03
C ASN A 208 -0.61 -17.98 7.81
N ALA A 209 0.72 -18.19 7.86
CA ALA A 209 1.50 -18.85 6.81
C ALA A 209 1.06 -20.30 6.53
N GLU A 210 0.64 -21.04 7.54
CA GLU A 210 0.13 -22.41 7.41
C GLU A 210 -1.36 -22.48 7.01
N THR A 211 -2.06 -21.34 6.89
CA THR A 211 -3.50 -21.30 6.61
C THR A 211 -3.86 -20.26 5.54
N GLU A 212 -4.26 -19.05 5.94
CA GLU A 212 -4.76 -17.99 5.05
C GLU A 212 -3.72 -17.46 4.06
N TRP A 213 -2.43 -17.63 4.35
CA TRP A 213 -1.33 -17.22 3.49
C TRP A 213 -0.64 -18.43 2.82
N ASP A 214 -1.34 -19.57 2.70
CA ASP A 214 -0.80 -20.74 2.00
C ASP A 214 -0.38 -20.35 0.56
N GLY A 215 0.82 -20.79 0.17
CA GLY A 215 1.44 -20.42 -1.11
C GLY A 215 1.96 -18.98 -1.22
N ALA A 216 1.76 -18.12 -0.22
CA ALA A 216 2.35 -16.79 -0.19
C ALA A 216 3.84 -16.84 0.22
N ASN A 217 4.56 -15.75 -0.04
CA ASN A 217 5.96 -15.58 0.38
C ASN A 217 6.09 -14.33 1.26
N PRO A 218 5.88 -14.42 2.58
CA PRO A 218 6.01 -13.29 3.49
C PRO A 218 7.41 -12.65 3.44
N TRP A 219 7.52 -11.36 3.78
CA TRP A 219 8.83 -10.68 3.80
C TRP A 219 9.73 -11.20 4.91
N ASN A 220 9.18 -11.42 6.10
CA ASN A 220 9.90 -11.99 7.23
C ASN A 220 9.55 -13.46 7.38
N GLU A 221 10.50 -14.26 7.90
CA GLU A 221 10.20 -15.65 8.26
C GLU A 221 9.09 -15.68 9.32
N PRO A 222 8.00 -16.43 9.10
CA PRO A 222 6.94 -16.62 10.07
C PRO A 222 7.45 -17.30 11.34
N THR A 223 7.10 -16.76 12.50
CA THR A 223 7.49 -17.31 13.81
C THR A 223 6.29 -17.68 14.67
N SER A 224 6.57 -18.45 15.73
CA SER A 224 5.64 -18.79 16.81
C SER A 224 6.36 -18.80 18.15
N SER A 225 5.60 -18.82 19.25
CA SER A 225 6.11 -19.05 20.60
C SER A 225 5.41 -20.25 21.23
N ILE A 226 6.12 -21.02 22.06
CA ILE A 226 5.53 -22.12 22.84
C ILE A 226 5.51 -21.72 24.32
N LEU A 227 4.39 -21.97 25.00
CA LEU A 227 4.24 -21.84 26.45
C LEU A 227 4.07 -23.22 27.09
N ALA A 228 4.99 -23.62 27.97
CA ALA A 228 4.86 -24.79 28.81
C ALA A 228 3.69 -24.65 29.81
N PRO A 229 3.20 -25.75 30.42
CA PRO A 229 2.18 -25.69 31.46
C PRO A 229 2.54 -24.72 32.60
N GLY A 230 1.67 -23.76 32.89
CA GLY A 230 1.89 -22.73 33.90
C GLY A 230 2.88 -21.61 33.50
N GLU A 231 3.52 -21.71 32.33
CA GLU A 231 4.42 -20.66 31.84
C GLU A 231 3.65 -19.39 31.51
N GLN A 232 4.28 -18.25 31.79
CA GLN A 232 3.79 -16.93 31.46
C GLN A 232 4.79 -16.21 30.54
N LYS A 233 4.26 -15.52 29.52
CA LYS A 233 5.04 -14.65 28.64
C LYS A 233 4.32 -13.33 28.42
N GLU A 234 5.11 -12.26 28.36
CA GLU A 234 4.61 -10.91 28.17
C GLU A 234 4.99 -10.37 26.79
N PHE A 235 4.09 -9.56 26.22
CA PHE A 235 4.25 -8.88 24.94
C PHE A 235 3.89 -7.41 25.14
N VAL A 236 4.78 -6.50 24.75
CA VAL A 236 4.65 -5.06 25.05
C VAL A 236 4.95 -4.21 23.81
N LEU A 237 4.00 -3.35 23.46
CA LEU A 237 4.18 -2.24 22.52
C LEU A 237 4.33 -0.93 23.27
N LYS A 238 5.16 -0.04 22.73
CA LYS A 238 5.39 1.32 23.24
C LYS A 238 4.94 2.35 22.21
N PHE A 239 4.36 3.44 22.70
CA PHE A 239 3.80 4.54 21.93
C PHE A 239 4.56 5.82 22.26
N VAL A 240 5.24 6.42 21.27
CA VAL A 240 6.12 7.58 21.44
C VAL A 240 5.76 8.65 20.43
N LEU A 241 5.86 9.93 20.79
CA LEU A 241 5.63 11.04 19.87
C LEU A 241 6.96 11.55 19.31
N ALA A 242 7.12 11.45 18.00
CA ALA A 242 8.17 12.17 17.28
C ALA A 242 7.70 13.61 16.99
N PRO A 243 8.54 14.65 17.15
CA PRO A 243 8.12 16.05 16.96
C PRO A 243 7.56 16.37 15.57
N SER A 244 8.05 15.67 14.54
CA SER A 244 7.53 15.73 13.17
C SER A 244 7.91 14.49 12.38
N ILE A 245 7.36 14.33 11.17
CA ILE A 245 7.73 13.26 10.23
C ILE A 245 9.24 13.23 9.96
N ARG A 246 9.89 14.40 9.89
CA ARG A 246 11.34 14.50 9.61
C ARG A 246 12.23 14.13 10.80
N GLU A 247 11.65 13.97 11.98
CA GLU A 247 12.34 13.67 13.24
C GLU A 247 12.11 12.22 13.69
N ILE A 248 11.51 11.37 12.84
CA ILE A 248 11.22 9.97 13.19
C ILE A 248 12.51 9.20 13.46
N GLU A 249 13.48 9.24 12.54
CA GLU A 249 14.76 8.54 12.70
C GLU A 249 15.51 9.02 13.94
N HIS A 250 15.51 10.33 14.21
CA HIS A 250 16.11 10.89 15.42
C HIS A 250 15.44 10.35 16.69
N THR A 251 14.11 10.39 16.73
CA THR A 251 13.32 9.88 17.87
C THR A 251 13.57 8.38 18.08
N LEU A 252 13.69 7.59 17.01
CA LEU A 252 14.02 6.16 17.11
C LEU A 252 15.41 5.93 17.70
N THR A 253 16.41 6.72 17.30
CA THR A 253 17.75 6.67 17.89
C THR A 253 17.73 7.03 19.38
N GLU A 254 16.98 8.05 19.79
CA GLU A 254 16.82 8.44 21.21
C GLU A 254 16.11 7.36 22.05
N GLN A 255 15.26 6.55 21.42
CA GLN A 255 14.59 5.41 22.04
C GLN A 255 15.43 4.13 21.98
N ASP A 256 16.73 4.24 21.67
CA ASP A 256 17.65 3.12 21.49
C ASP A 256 17.05 2.04 20.57
N ARG A 257 16.49 2.44 19.42
CA ARG A 257 15.98 1.52 18.39
C ARG A 257 16.95 1.45 17.21
N PRO A 258 17.12 0.28 16.56
CA PRO A 258 17.91 0.21 15.34
C PRO A 258 17.26 1.03 14.23
N VAL A 259 18.05 1.86 13.54
CA VAL A 259 17.61 2.69 12.41
C VAL A 259 18.40 2.29 11.17
N ALA A 260 17.69 2.15 10.04
CA ALA A 260 18.28 1.86 8.73
C ALA A 260 17.82 2.90 7.70
N VAL A 261 18.78 3.46 6.96
CA VAL A 261 18.52 4.41 5.88
C VAL A 261 19.24 3.94 4.60
N GLY A 262 18.47 3.53 3.59
CA GLY A 262 18.97 3.19 2.27
C GLY A 262 18.97 4.39 1.32
N LEU A 263 20.07 4.59 0.57
CA LEU A 263 20.19 5.62 -0.47
C LEU A 263 20.52 5.00 -1.85
N PRO A 264 19.85 5.42 -2.94
CA PRO A 264 18.77 6.41 -2.99
C PRO A 264 17.41 5.86 -2.49
N GLY A 265 17.34 4.58 -2.12
CA GLY A 265 16.15 3.94 -1.57
C GLY A 265 16.32 2.43 -1.52
N TYR A 266 15.20 1.71 -1.53
CA TYR A 266 15.15 0.25 -1.35
C TYR A 266 14.93 -0.54 -2.66
N ILE A 267 15.03 0.13 -3.81
CA ILE A 267 15.09 -0.51 -5.13
C ILE A 267 16.55 -0.46 -5.59
N LEU A 268 17.12 -1.61 -5.94
CA LEU A 268 18.55 -1.75 -6.23
C LEU A 268 18.77 -2.27 -7.65
N PRO A 269 19.11 -1.39 -8.61
CA PRO A 269 19.54 -1.80 -9.95
C PRO A 269 20.85 -2.58 -9.89
N MET A 270 20.93 -3.70 -10.61
CA MET A 270 22.14 -4.56 -10.63
C MET A 270 23.40 -3.89 -11.16
N ASN A 271 23.26 -2.82 -11.96
CA ASN A 271 24.38 -2.06 -12.54
C ASN A 271 24.85 -0.92 -11.63
N GLU A 272 24.23 -0.70 -10.47
CA GLU A 272 24.54 0.40 -9.55
C GLU A 272 24.87 -0.10 -8.14
N ALA A 273 25.52 0.77 -7.38
CA ALA A 273 25.78 0.56 -5.96
C ALA A 273 24.88 1.49 -5.14
N GLY A 274 24.12 0.91 -4.23
CA GLY A 274 23.40 1.64 -3.19
C GLY A 274 24.26 1.83 -1.95
N LYS A 275 23.79 2.68 -1.04
CA LYS A 275 24.35 2.83 0.30
C LYS A 275 23.30 2.46 1.35
N LEU A 276 23.75 1.84 2.43
CA LEU A 276 22.92 1.57 3.60
C LEU A 276 23.64 2.11 4.83
N PHE A 277 22.96 2.94 5.60
CA PHE A 277 23.44 3.45 6.88
C PHE A 277 22.66 2.79 8.01
N LEU A 278 23.38 2.25 8.99
CA LEU A 278 22.81 1.61 10.18
C LEU A 278 23.23 2.38 11.43
N SER A 279 22.28 2.64 12.32
CA SER A 279 22.53 3.25 13.64
C SER A 279 21.85 2.44 14.73
N TYR A 280 22.65 1.98 15.69
CA TYR A 280 22.17 1.29 16.89
C TYR A 280 23.27 1.31 17.97
N PRO A 281 22.96 1.43 19.28
CA PRO A 281 23.97 1.42 20.33
C PRO A 281 24.72 0.09 20.51
N LYS A 282 24.19 -1.03 19.98
CA LYS A 282 24.86 -2.34 20.04
C LYS A 282 25.55 -2.67 18.73
N GLU A 283 26.69 -3.34 18.85
CA GLU A 283 27.45 -3.80 17.69
C GLU A 283 26.67 -4.84 16.87
N ILE A 284 26.97 -4.88 15.58
CA ILE A 284 26.40 -5.85 14.64
C ILE A 284 27.17 -7.16 14.77
N ARG A 285 26.46 -8.22 15.16
CA ARG A 285 26.99 -9.59 15.21
C ARG A 285 27.03 -10.22 13.82
N GLU A 286 25.95 -10.05 13.06
CA GLU A 286 25.77 -10.69 11.75
C GLU A 286 24.88 -9.87 10.82
N ILE A 287 25.19 -9.91 9.52
CA ILE A 287 24.29 -9.48 8.45
C ILE A 287 24.09 -10.66 7.49
N ALA A 288 22.87 -11.17 7.41
CA ALA A 288 22.48 -12.24 6.49
C ALA A 288 21.60 -11.69 5.35
N VAL A 289 21.72 -12.28 4.16
CA VAL A 289 20.89 -11.94 3.00
C VAL A 289 20.00 -13.13 2.65
N THR A 290 18.73 -12.89 2.31
CA THR A 290 17.79 -13.92 1.81
C THR A 290 17.07 -13.41 0.56
N PRO A 291 17.15 -14.11 -0.58
CA PRO A 291 18.01 -15.26 -0.89
C PRO A 291 19.50 -14.94 -0.75
N GLY A 292 20.34 -15.91 -0.34
CA GLY A 292 21.75 -15.69 0.05
C GLY A 292 22.67 -15.04 -0.98
N ASN A 293 22.31 -15.10 -2.27
CA ASN A 293 23.03 -14.54 -3.40
C ASN A 293 22.28 -13.38 -4.08
N ALA A 294 21.25 -12.82 -3.42
CA ALA A 294 20.44 -11.77 -4.02
C ALA A 294 21.15 -10.42 -4.07
N MET A 295 22.01 -10.15 -3.09
CA MET A 295 22.80 -8.92 -3.01
C MET A 295 24.08 -9.13 -2.18
N SER A 296 25.07 -8.28 -2.43
CA SER A 296 26.26 -8.15 -1.57
C SER A 296 26.17 -6.93 -0.67
N VAL A 297 26.79 -7.03 0.49
CA VAL A 297 26.84 -6.00 1.53
C VAL A 297 28.29 -5.87 1.96
N THR A 298 28.84 -4.68 1.88
CA THR A 298 30.25 -4.44 2.20
C THR A 298 30.36 -3.23 3.11
N TYR A 299 30.84 -3.43 4.34
CA TYR A 299 31.17 -2.34 5.24
C TYR A 299 32.20 -1.41 4.60
N LYS A 300 32.00 -0.09 4.76
CA LYS A 300 32.90 0.93 4.20
C LYS A 300 33.56 1.74 5.31
N SER A 301 32.75 2.36 6.16
CA SER A 301 33.22 3.35 7.13
C SER A 301 32.16 3.60 8.19
N GLU A 302 32.52 4.44 9.14
CA GLU A 302 31.59 5.06 10.07
C GLU A 302 31.42 6.54 9.68
N THR A 303 30.21 7.07 9.78
CA THR A 303 29.96 8.50 9.55
C THR A 303 30.44 9.33 10.73
N PRO A 304 30.61 10.65 10.59
CA PRO A 304 30.96 11.52 11.73
C PRO A 304 29.98 11.46 12.91
N ASN A 305 28.74 11.02 12.67
CA ASN A 305 27.69 10.89 13.69
C ASN A 305 27.55 9.44 14.22
N GLY A 306 28.51 8.56 13.92
CA GLY A 306 28.55 7.20 14.47
C GLY A 306 27.69 6.16 13.74
N TRP A 307 27.22 6.45 12.53
CA TRP A 307 26.46 5.47 11.75
C TRP A 307 27.39 4.57 10.95
N SER A 308 27.12 3.27 10.92
CA SER A 308 27.84 2.34 10.07
C SER A 308 27.39 2.46 8.62
N GLU A 309 28.32 2.72 7.70
CA GLU A 309 28.07 2.84 6.26
C GLU A 309 28.43 1.53 5.55
N TYR A 310 27.50 1.06 4.73
CA TYR A 310 27.64 -0.10 3.87
C TYR A 310 27.38 0.27 2.42
N GLU A 311 28.15 -0.32 1.51
CA GLU A 311 27.79 -0.41 0.10
C GLU A 311 26.97 -1.68 -0.11
N ILE A 312 25.90 -1.55 -0.88
CA ILE A 312 25.03 -2.66 -1.27
C ILE A 312 24.96 -2.77 -2.79
N LYS A 313 25.00 -3.99 -3.32
CA LYS A 313 24.88 -4.25 -4.77
C LYS A 313 23.96 -5.42 -5.05
N GLY A 314 23.00 -5.21 -5.94
CA GLY A 314 22.06 -6.24 -6.38
C GLY A 314 22.75 -7.25 -7.30
N GLN A 315 22.43 -8.53 -7.14
CA GLN A 315 23.06 -9.62 -7.89
C GLN A 315 22.03 -10.53 -8.57
N GLN A 316 20.84 -10.71 -7.96
CA GLN A 316 19.77 -11.54 -8.51
C GLN A 316 18.44 -10.79 -8.52
N TRP A 317 17.70 -10.86 -9.63
CA TRP A 317 16.42 -10.17 -9.76
C TRP A 317 15.48 -10.76 -8.71
N GLY A 318 14.92 -9.91 -7.86
CA GLY A 318 13.86 -10.35 -6.98
C GLY A 318 13.78 -9.55 -5.71
N ARG A 319 12.99 -10.08 -4.78
CA ARG A 319 12.98 -9.60 -3.40
C ARG A 319 14.26 -10.07 -2.73
N ALA A 320 14.88 -9.19 -1.96
CA ALA A 320 16.01 -9.49 -1.10
C ALA A 320 15.71 -8.94 0.30
N ARG A 321 15.96 -9.72 1.33
CA ARG A 321 15.87 -9.30 2.73
C ARG A 321 17.28 -9.32 3.32
N LEU A 322 17.68 -8.22 3.94
CA LEU A 322 18.77 -8.23 4.90
C LEU A 322 18.22 -8.50 6.28
N THR A 323 18.87 -9.38 7.03
CA THR A 323 18.62 -9.59 8.46
C THR A 323 19.88 -9.21 9.20
N VAL A 324 19.83 -8.10 9.93
CA VAL A 324 20.90 -7.63 10.81
C VAL A 324 20.59 -8.16 12.21
N THR A 325 21.54 -8.88 12.79
CA THR A 325 21.45 -9.35 14.18
C THR A 325 22.52 -8.64 14.99
N TYR A 326 22.10 -7.99 16.06
CA TYR A 326 22.98 -7.25 16.97
C TYR A 326 23.43 -8.14 18.15
N GLU A 327 24.46 -7.73 18.88
CA GLU A 327 25.04 -8.51 19.99
C GLU A 327 24.06 -8.77 21.15
N ASP A 328 23.04 -7.91 21.33
CA ASP A 328 21.96 -8.11 22.30
C ASP A 328 20.84 -9.06 21.81
N ASN A 329 21.01 -9.65 20.63
CA ASN A 329 20.03 -10.45 19.88
C ASN A 329 18.86 -9.69 19.29
N THR A 330 18.86 -8.35 19.33
CA THR A 330 17.91 -7.54 18.56
C THR A 330 18.06 -7.87 17.09
N MET A 331 16.93 -8.08 16.41
CA MET A 331 16.89 -8.41 14.99
C MET A 331 16.21 -7.29 14.19
N GLN A 332 16.89 -6.82 13.15
CA GLN A 332 16.35 -5.87 12.18
C GLN A 332 16.27 -6.52 10.81
N THR A 333 15.13 -6.39 10.14
CA THR A 333 14.99 -6.78 8.73
C THR A 333 14.82 -5.57 7.82
N ILE A 334 15.50 -5.58 6.66
CA ILE A 334 15.45 -4.50 5.67
C ILE A 334 15.13 -5.12 4.32
N HIS A 335 14.08 -4.64 3.66
CA HIS A 335 13.52 -5.26 2.46
C HIS A 335 13.92 -4.46 1.22
N TYR A 336 14.63 -5.10 0.30
CA TYR A 336 15.04 -4.55 -1.00
C TYR A 336 14.33 -5.26 -2.15
N LYS A 337 14.12 -4.53 -3.25
CA LYS A 337 13.78 -5.08 -4.56
C LYS A 337 14.96 -4.90 -5.50
N VAL A 338 15.64 -5.98 -5.84
CA VAL A 338 16.68 -6.00 -6.87
C VAL A 338 16.01 -6.09 -8.24
N ILE A 339 16.38 -5.17 -9.12
CA ILE A 339 15.89 -5.07 -10.49
C ILE A 339 17.05 -5.15 -11.48
N GLN A 340 16.76 -5.37 -12.76
CA GLN A 340 17.75 -5.16 -13.83
C GLN A 340 18.21 -3.69 -13.84
N SER A 341 19.11 -3.34 -14.77
CA SER A 341 19.36 -1.92 -15.00
C SER A 341 18.07 -1.18 -15.30
N GLN A 342 18.03 0.11 -14.97
CA GLN A 342 16.86 0.94 -15.19
C GLN A 342 16.49 0.95 -16.68
N GLU A 343 17.50 1.02 -17.56
CA GLU A 343 17.34 0.92 -19.02
C GLU A 343 16.68 -0.40 -19.44
N GLU A 344 17.21 -1.53 -19.00
CA GLU A 344 16.68 -2.85 -19.35
C GLU A 344 15.27 -3.07 -18.77
N THR A 345 15.00 -2.54 -17.57
CA THR A 345 13.67 -2.57 -16.96
C THR A 345 12.65 -1.80 -17.82
N VAL A 346 13.01 -0.60 -18.30
CA VAL A 346 12.18 0.22 -19.19
C VAL A 346 12.04 -0.42 -20.58
N ASN A 347 13.08 -1.11 -21.07
CA ASN A 347 13.00 -1.89 -22.31
C ASN A 347 12.06 -3.07 -22.20
N ASN A 348 12.11 -3.81 -21.10
CA ASN A 348 11.22 -4.94 -20.86
C ASN A 348 9.76 -4.49 -20.67
N LEU A 349 9.53 -3.32 -20.05
CA LEU A 349 8.22 -2.67 -20.04
C LEU A 349 7.74 -2.39 -21.48
N GLY A 350 8.52 -1.67 -22.28
CA GLY A 350 8.15 -1.33 -23.67
C GLY A 350 7.85 -2.55 -24.54
N ARG A 351 8.69 -3.57 -24.44
CA ARG A 351 8.49 -4.85 -25.13
C ARG A 351 7.18 -5.49 -24.71
N PHE A 352 6.93 -5.64 -23.42
CA PHE A 352 5.69 -6.24 -22.93
C PHE A 352 4.45 -5.47 -23.40
N LEU A 353 4.48 -4.13 -23.31
CA LEU A 353 3.39 -3.27 -23.77
C LEU A 353 3.12 -3.44 -25.27
N THR A 354 4.17 -3.56 -26.08
CA THR A 354 4.05 -3.63 -27.54
C THR A 354 4.02 -5.06 -28.09
N THR A 355 4.07 -6.10 -27.24
CA THR A 355 3.89 -7.51 -27.66
C THR A 355 2.70 -8.15 -26.98
N GLU A 356 2.70 -8.25 -25.64
CA GLU A 356 1.68 -8.97 -24.87
C GLU A 356 0.40 -8.14 -24.70
N GLN A 357 0.53 -6.82 -24.64
CA GLN A 357 -0.61 -5.89 -24.53
C GLN A 357 -1.04 -5.29 -25.88
N TRP A 358 -0.33 -5.59 -26.97
CA TRP A 358 -0.65 -5.05 -28.28
C TRP A 358 -1.86 -5.77 -28.87
N TYR A 359 -2.98 -5.06 -28.93
CA TYR A 359 -4.25 -5.52 -29.44
C TYR A 359 -4.41 -5.14 -30.91
N GLU A 360 -4.70 -6.15 -31.73
CA GLU A 360 -5.15 -5.98 -33.13
C GLU A 360 -6.35 -6.88 -33.39
N ASN A 361 -7.45 -6.27 -33.79
CA ASN A 361 -8.66 -6.96 -34.20
C ASN A 361 -9.52 -6.01 -35.06
N ASP A 362 -9.56 -6.24 -36.35
CA ASP A 362 -10.33 -5.40 -37.30
C ASP A 362 -11.85 -5.55 -37.11
N GLU A 363 -12.29 -6.57 -36.39
CA GLU A 363 -13.70 -6.84 -36.06
C GLU A 363 -14.10 -6.29 -34.67
N ASP A 364 -13.25 -5.52 -34.00
CA ASP A 364 -13.60 -4.92 -32.71
C ASP A 364 -14.69 -3.85 -32.89
N PRO A 365 -15.92 -4.06 -32.37
CA PRO A 365 -17.03 -3.15 -32.64
C PRO A 365 -16.89 -1.79 -31.92
N PHE A 366 -15.86 -1.63 -31.10
CA PHE A 366 -15.53 -0.41 -30.37
C PHE A 366 -14.35 0.36 -30.97
N GLU A 367 -13.82 -0.08 -32.13
CA GLU A 367 -12.75 0.60 -32.86
C GLU A 367 -11.47 0.83 -32.01
N ARG A 368 -11.12 -0.13 -31.13
CA ARG A 368 -9.93 -0.03 -30.26
C ARG A 368 -8.67 -0.61 -30.91
N SER A 369 -8.73 -1.04 -32.16
CA SER A 369 -7.60 -1.60 -32.90
C SER A 369 -6.97 -0.54 -33.82
N PRO A 370 -5.62 -0.46 -33.91
CA PRO A 370 -4.63 -1.13 -33.07
C PRO A 370 -4.35 -0.34 -31.77
N SER A 371 -4.15 -1.02 -30.64
CA SER A 371 -3.83 -0.31 -29.38
C SER A 371 -3.02 -1.14 -28.38
N VAL A 372 -2.55 -0.48 -27.31
CA VAL A 372 -2.03 -1.16 -26.12
C VAL A 372 -3.16 -1.22 -25.08
N MET A 373 -3.63 -2.42 -24.76
CA MET A 373 -4.75 -2.65 -23.85
C MET A 373 -4.32 -3.24 -22.50
N ASN A 374 -5.18 -3.11 -21.50
CA ASN A 374 -4.98 -3.74 -20.19
C ASN A 374 -4.83 -5.26 -20.30
N TYR A 375 -4.09 -5.84 -19.36
CA TYR A 375 -3.72 -7.27 -19.39
C TYR A 375 -4.01 -7.94 -18.06
N ASP A 376 -4.72 -9.06 -18.12
CA ASP A 376 -4.95 -9.92 -16.98
C ASP A 376 -3.70 -10.78 -16.75
N TYR A 377 -2.88 -10.40 -15.76
CA TYR A 377 -1.62 -11.10 -15.49
C TYR A 377 -1.83 -12.49 -14.89
N GLU A 378 -2.98 -12.78 -14.29
CA GLU A 378 -3.29 -14.12 -13.76
C GLU A 378 -3.67 -15.06 -14.91
N ARG A 379 -4.53 -14.59 -15.82
CA ARG A 379 -4.98 -15.37 -16.99
C ARG A 379 -4.03 -15.32 -18.17
N LYS A 380 -3.05 -14.42 -18.16
CA LYS A 380 -2.09 -14.18 -19.25
C LYS A 380 -2.78 -13.84 -20.57
N GLN A 381 -3.66 -12.84 -20.55
CA GLN A 381 -4.37 -12.40 -21.75
C GLN A 381 -4.72 -10.92 -21.71
N ILE A 382 -4.89 -10.31 -22.89
CA ILE A 382 -5.46 -8.98 -23.03
C ILE A 382 -6.91 -8.98 -22.51
N LEU A 383 -7.25 -7.98 -21.71
CA LEU A 383 -8.58 -7.78 -21.18
C LEU A 383 -9.41 -6.98 -22.19
N THR A 384 -10.30 -7.66 -22.92
CA THR A 384 -11.13 -7.05 -23.96
C THR A 384 -12.52 -6.61 -23.49
N GLN A 385 -12.97 -7.13 -22.34
CA GLN A 385 -14.23 -6.77 -21.68
C GLN A 385 -14.06 -6.76 -20.15
N GLU A 386 -14.63 -5.75 -19.50
CA GLU A 386 -14.66 -5.60 -18.03
C GLU A 386 -15.92 -4.81 -17.64
N ARG A 387 -16.50 -5.08 -16.47
CA ARG A 387 -17.75 -4.46 -16.01
C ARG A 387 -17.69 -2.92 -15.91
N ARG A 388 -16.52 -2.37 -15.60
CA ARG A 388 -16.19 -0.95 -15.54
C ARG A 388 -15.73 -0.52 -16.92
N SER A 389 -16.58 0.21 -17.63
CA SER A 389 -16.37 0.47 -19.06
C SER A 389 -15.01 1.09 -19.40
N TRP A 390 -14.47 1.92 -18.51
CA TRP A 390 -13.19 2.61 -18.73
C TRP A 390 -11.97 1.69 -18.71
N PHE A 391 -12.00 0.54 -18.02
CA PHE A 391 -10.85 -0.38 -17.94
C PHE A 391 -10.42 -0.92 -19.30
N VAL A 392 -11.35 -1.03 -20.25
CA VAL A 392 -11.08 -1.58 -21.59
C VAL A 392 -11.40 -0.57 -22.69
N GLY A 393 -11.55 0.69 -22.30
CA GLY A 393 -12.01 1.79 -23.13
C GLY A 393 -10.93 2.68 -23.71
N LEU A 394 -9.64 2.40 -23.43
CA LEU A 394 -8.48 3.19 -23.86
C LEU A 394 -8.46 4.66 -23.41
N SER A 395 -9.33 5.06 -22.51
CA SER A 395 -9.32 6.39 -21.90
C SER A 395 -9.65 6.25 -20.42
N ASP A 396 -9.69 7.34 -19.67
CA ASP A 396 -9.68 7.31 -18.19
C ASP A 396 -8.34 6.80 -17.63
N GLU A 397 -8.06 6.92 -16.33
CA GLU A 397 -6.75 6.50 -15.75
C GLU A 397 -6.47 5.01 -15.97
N ALA A 398 -7.47 4.18 -15.69
CA ALA A 398 -7.30 2.74 -15.76
C ALA A 398 -7.20 2.25 -17.21
N GLY A 399 -7.88 2.90 -18.16
CA GLY A 399 -7.83 2.53 -19.58
C GLY A 399 -6.64 3.13 -20.33
N ALA A 400 -6.16 4.31 -19.90
CA ALA A 400 -5.06 4.99 -20.55
C ALA A 400 -3.67 4.53 -20.09
N GLY A 401 -3.55 4.00 -18.87
CA GLY A 401 -2.26 3.70 -18.25
C GLY A 401 -1.32 2.88 -19.13
N SER A 402 -1.82 1.82 -19.78
CA SER A 402 -1.03 0.93 -20.63
C SER A 402 -0.44 1.62 -21.86
N TRP A 403 -1.27 2.25 -22.70
CA TRP A 403 -0.75 2.93 -23.90
C TRP A 403 0.02 4.19 -23.56
N LEU A 404 -0.36 4.91 -22.48
CA LEU A 404 0.37 6.09 -22.07
C LEU A 404 1.78 5.72 -21.60
N ALA A 405 1.94 4.64 -20.83
CA ALA A 405 3.25 4.13 -20.45
C ALA A 405 4.09 3.74 -21.68
N ALA A 406 3.48 3.09 -22.68
CA ALA A 406 4.16 2.68 -23.91
C ALA A 406 4.73 3.88 -24.69
N ILE A 407 3.97 4.98 -24.72
CA ILE A 407 4.37 6.23 -25.36
C ILE A 407 5.40 6.98 -24.49
N MET A 408 5.10 7.20 -23.21
CA MET A 408 5.95 8.00 -22.31
C MET A 408 7.36 7.44 -22.16
N LYS A 409 7.53 6.10 -22.16
CA LYS A 409 8.88 5.53 -22.12
C LYS A 409 9.76 5.96 -23.31
N GLN A 410 9.17 6.23 -24.48
CA GLN A 410 9.92 6.62 -25.68
C GLN A 410 10.59 8.00 -25.52
N LEU A 411 10.08 8.84 -24.61
CA LEU A 411 10.72 10.12 -24.32
C LEU A 411 12.13 9.95 -23.72
N VAL A 412 12.31 8.89 -22.92
CA VAL A 412 13.52 8.59 -22.18
C VAL A 412 14.38 7.55 -22.92
N ASN A 413 13.79 6.43 -23.34
CA ASN A 413 14.48 5.36 -24.04
C ASN A 413 13.68 4.89 -25.29
N PRO A 414 13.85 5.57 -26.43
CA PRO A 414 13.09 5.29 -27.65
C PRO A 414 13.55 4.02 -28.36
N GLU A 415 12.60 3.18 -28.77
CA GLU A 415 12.84 1.96 -29.55
C GLU A 415 12.08 2.01 -30.88
N ARG A 416 12.78 1.77 -32.01
CA ARG A 416 12.24 2.06 -33.34
C ARG A 416 10.98 1.25 -33.67
N ASP A 417 10.98 -0.05 -33.39
CA ASP A 417 9.84 -0.92 -33.69
C ASP A 417 8.62 -0.61 -32.79
N GLU A 418 8.87 -0.20 -31.54
CA GLU A 418 7.81 0.26 -30.63
C GLU A 418 7.20 1.58 -31.13
N VAL A 419 8.04 2.53 -31.59
CA VAL A 419 7.58 3.82 -32.13
C VAL A 419 6.74 3.64 -33.40
N GLU A 420 7.06 2.68 -34.27
CA GLU A 420 6.23 2.39 -35.44
C GLU A 420 4.82 1.91 -35.07
N LYS A 421 4.70 1.05 -34.05
CA LYS A 421 3.39 0.66 -33.48
C LYS A 421 2.67 1.85 -32.87
N ILE A 422 3.36 2.67 -32.10
CA ILE A 422 2.78 3.87 -31.49
C ILE A 422 2.26 4.85 -32.56
N LYS A 423 2.99 5.04 -33.67
CA LYS A 423 2.51 5.88 -34.78
C LYS A 423 1.18 5.39 -35.34
N ARG A 424 1.00 4.07 -35.48
CA ARG A 424 -0.27 3.47 -35.89
C ARG A 424 -1.36 3.76 -34.88
N PHE A 425 -1.15 3.47 -33.60
CA PHE A 425 -2.10 3.80 -32.54
C PHE A 425 -2.50 5.29 -32.55
N MET A 426 -1.52 6.19 -32.69
CA MET A 426 -1.77 7.64 -32.74
C MET A 426 -2.68 8.06 -33.90
N GLN A 427 -2.53 7.41 -35.07
CA GLN A 427 -3.24 7.76 -36.30
C GLN A 427 -4.58 7.04 -36.47
N GLU A 428 -4.63 5.77 -36.08
CA GLU A 428 -5.74 4.85 -36.37
C GLU A 428 -6.74 4.78 -35.20
N THR A 429 -6.31 5.03 -33.95
CA THR A 429 -7.15 4.82 -32.75
C THR A 429 -7.25 6.05 -31.86
N LEU A 430 -6.15 6.78 -31.61
CA LEU A 430 -6.19 7.95 -30.74
C LEU A 430 -6.83 9.15 -31.44
N TRP A 431 -6.34 9.52 -32.63
CA TRP A 431 -6.86 10.67 -33.37
C TRP A 431 -8.08 10.26 -34.19
N GLY A 432 -9.26 10.81 -33.87
CA GLY A 432 -10.56 10.41 -34.39
C GLY A 432 -11.33 9.49 -33.44
N GLY A 433 -10.62 8.54 -32.79
CA GLY A 433 -11.18 7.58 -31.82
C GLY A 433 -11.15 8.09 -30.38
N ILE A 434 -10.02 8.07 -29.66
CA ILE A 434 -10.01 8.56 -28.25
C ILE A 434 -10.23 10.08 -28.18
N GLN A 435 -9.60 10.81 -29.10
CA GLN A 435 -9.68 12.26 -29.26
C GLN A 435 -10.44 12.62 -30.54
N HIS A 436 -11.35 13.57 -30.45
CA HIS A 436 -12.08 14.07 -31.61
C HIS A 436 -11.15 14.86 -32.56
N ASP A 437 -11.23 14.61 -33.86
CA ASP A 437 -10.38 15.24 -34.88
C ASP A 437 -11.09 16.27 -35.78
N GLY A 438 -12.42 16.33 -35.72
CA GLY A 438 -13.28 17.20 -36.51
C GLY A 438 -14.35 17.94 -35.70
N ASP A 439 -15.12 18.77 -36.41
CA ASP A 439 -16.31 19.48 -35.92
C ASP A 439 -16.11 20.38 -34.69
N SER A 440 -17.23 20.74 -34.04
CA SER A 440 -17.25 21.65 -32.89
C SER A 440 -16.62 21.06 -31.62
N THR A 441 -16.41 19.74 -31.61
CA THR A 441 -15.84 18.94 -30.52
C THR A 441 -14.36 18.60 -30.70
N LYS A 442 -13.73 19.04 -31.81
CA LYS A 442 -12.31 18.80 -32.10
C LYS A 442 -11.43 19.05 -30.88
N TYR A 443 -10.47 18.14 -30.67
CA TYR A 443 -9.57 18.01 -29.52
C TYR A 443 -10.20 17.54 -28.20
N GLY A 444 -11.54 17.42 -28.13
CA GLY A 444 -12.24 16.80 -27.01
C GLY A 444 -11.82 15.34 -26.84
N VAL A 445 -11.70 14.90 -25.58
CA VAL A 445 -11.27 13.54 -25.24
C VAL A 445 -12.43 12.77 -24.63
N ARG A 446 -12.78 11.63 -25.23
CA ARG A 446 -13.85 10.75 -24.77
C ARG A 446 -13.50 10.12 -23.42
N LYS A 447 -14.50 9.75 -22.63
CA LYS A 447 -14.32 8.95 -21.41
C LYS A 447 -13.94 7.51 -21.67
N SER A 448 -14.44 6.92 -22.75
CA SER A 448 -14.17 5.53 -23.12
C SER A 448 -14.57 5.28 -24.56
N LEU A 449 -13.87 4.38 -25.26
CA LEU A 449 -14.33 3.77 -26.51
C LEU A 449 -15.29 2.59 -26.26
N PHE A 450 -15.17 1.93 -25.10
CA PHE A 450 -16.04 0.82 -24.70
C PHE A 450 -17.24 1.34 -23.90
N TYR A 451 -18.42 0.79 -24.17
CA TYR A 451 -19.69 1.13 -23.51
C TYR A 451 -20.58 -0.12 -23.44
N TYR A 452 -21.66 -0.06 -22.66
CA TYR A 452 -22.65 -1.13 -22.54
C TYR A 452 -24.03 -0.65 -23.01
N GLU A 453 -24.38 -1.03 -24.23
CA GLU A 453 -25.66 -0.76 -24.89
C GLU A 453 -26.12 -2.03 -25.64
N PRO A 454 -26.59 -3.08 -24.93
CA PRO A 454 -26.90 -4.37 -25.54
C PRO A 454 -27.95 -4.30 -26.64
N ASP A 455 -28.87 -3.34 -26.57
CA ASP A 455 -29.93 -3.16 -27.56
C ASP A 455 -29.44 -2.48 -28.86
N LEU A 456 -28.30 -1.78 -28.81
CA LEU A 456 -27.72 -1.07 -29.96
C LEU A 456 -26.56 -1.83 -30.61
N MET A 457 -26.00 -2.83 -29.92
CA MET A 457 -24.85 -3.59 -30.39
C MET A 457 -25.25 -4.90 -31.07
N PRO A 458 -24.38 -5.45 -31.95
CA PRO A 458 -24.59 -6.79 -32.48
C PRO A 458 -24.85 -7.81 -31.37
N LYS A 459 -25.67 -8.81 -31.69
CA LYS A 459 -25.88 -9.94 -30.79
C LYS A 459 -24.53 -10.58 -30.44
N ASP A 460 -24.40 -11.02 -29.19
CA ASP A 460 -23.21 -11.69 -28.66
C ASP A 460 -21.96 -10.77 -28.51
N THR A 461 -22.13 -9.44 -28.59
CA THR A 461 -21.05 -8.46 -28.32
C THR A 461 -20.53 -8.57 -26.88
N TYR A 462 -21.43 -8.72 -25.90
CA TYR A 462 -21.10 -8.71 -24.48
C TYR A 462 -21.04 -10.13 -23.91
N ASN A 463 -20.04 -10.40 -23.08
CA ASN A 463 -19.91 -11.68 -22.40
C ASN A 463 -20.91 -11.80 -21.25
N ASP A 464 -21.85 -12.75 -21.35
CA ASP A 464 -22.90 -12.99 -20.36
C ASP A 464 -22.39 -13.37 -18.96
N SER A 465 -21.12 -13.79 -18.83
CA SER A 465 -20.51 -14.05 -17.52
C SER A 465 -20.12 -12.77 -16.76
N ILE A 466 -20.09 -11.63 -17.45
CA ILE A 466 -19.79 -10.32 -16.86
C ILE A 466 -21.10 -9.61 -16.51
N GLN A 467 -21.21 -9.18 -15.26
CA GLN A 467 -22.37 -8.42 -14.80
C GLN A 467 -22.20 -6.92 -15.10
N PHE A 468 -22.61 -6.50 -16.30
CA PHE A 468 -22.68 -5.08 -16.68
C PHE A 468 -23.90 -4.41 -16.05
N ARG A 469 -23.75 -3.91 -14.81
CA ARG A 469 -24.84 -3.23 -14.08
C ARG A 469 -24.30 -2.15 -13.15
N GLY A 470 -25.14 -1.18 -12.83
CA GLY A 470 -24.78 -0.07 -11.95
C GLY A 470 -24.08 1.07 -12.69
N TRP A 471 -23.56 2.03 -11.93
CA TRP A 471 -22.98 3.26 -12.47
C TRP A 471 -21.68 3.04 -13.27
N GLU A 472 -21.03 1.88 -13.09
CA GLU A 472 -19.76 1.51 -13.70
C GLU A 472 -19.87 1.01 -15.15
N ALA A 473 -21.05 0.53 -15.54
CA ALA A 473 -21.37 0.15 -16.91
C ALA A 473 -21.94 1.38 -17.65
N TRP A 474 -21.10 2.08 -18.40
CA TRP A 474 -21.46 3.33 -19.06
C TRP A 474 -22.24 3.09 -20.35
N SER A 475 -23.30 3.89 -20.55
CA SER A 475 -23.97 4.05 -21.84
C SER A 475 -23.02 4.65 -22.89
N LEU A 476 -23.42 4.60 -24.16
CA LEU A 476 -22.68 5.26 -25.24
C LEU A 476 -22.52 6.77 -24.96
N GLU A 477 -23.59 7.42 -24.50
CA GLU A 477 -23.57 8.84 -24.12
C GLU A 477 -22.53 9.13 -23.03
N ASN A 478 -22.51 8.32 -21.97
CA ASN A 478 -21.55 8.49 -20.87
C ASN A 478 -20.11 8.21 -21.29
N ALA A 479 -19.89 7.27 -22.21
CA ALA A 479 -18.56 6.95 -22.74
C ALA A 479 -18.03 8.06 -23.66
N GLN A 480 -18.92 8.72 -24.42
CA GLN A 480 -18.58 9.83 -25.32
C GLN A 480 -18.50 11.20 -24.64
N ASP A 481 -18.90 11.31 -23.37
CA ASP A 481 -18.80 12.57 -22.62
C ASP A 481 -17.36 13.11 -22.59
N LEU A 482 -17.24 14.43 -22.78
CA LEU A 482 -15.97 15.15 -22.89
C LEU A 482 -15.62 15.90 -21.59
N GLY A 483 -16.46 15.78 -20.56
CA GLY A 483 -16.43 16.57 -19.33
C GLY A 483 -15.42 16.10 -18.30
N ARG A 484 -14.74 14.97 -18.55
CA ARG A 484 -13.72 14.41 -17.65
C ARG A 484 -12.35 14.99 -17.91
N SER A 485 -11.99 16.00 -17.13
CA SER A 485 -10.76 16.77 -17.33
C SER A 485 -9.47 15.94 -17.23
N TYR A 486 -9.47 14.87 -16.42
CA TYR A 486 -8.31 13.99 -16.21
C TYR A 486 -7.88 13.21 -17.46
N ASN A 487 -8.74 13.09 -18.47
CA ASN A 487 -8.40 12.35 -19.67
C ASN A 487 -7.51 13.15 -20.63
N TYR A 488 -7.56 14.48 -20.55
CA TYR A 488 -6.85 15.37 -21.46
C TYR A 488 -5.33 15.35 -21.26
N PRO A 489 -4.79 15.36 -20.02
CA PRO A 489 -3.35 15.21 -19.78
C PRO A 489 -2.74 13.99 -20.47
N HIS A 490 -3.41 12.84 -20.48
CA HIS A 490 -2.90 11.62 -21.12
C HIS A 490 -2.71 11.80 -22.63
N VAL A 491 -3.71 12.34 -23.31
CA VAL A 491 -3.67 12.58 -24.76
C VAL A 491 -2.69 13.70 -25.11
N ALA A 492 -2.65 14.76 -24.32
CA ALA A 492 -1.70 15.86 -24.50
C ALA A 492 -0.25 15.37 -24.35
N ALA A 493 0.02 14.52 -23.34
CA ALA A 493 1.32 13.90 -23.13
C ALA A 493 1.73 12.99 -24.30
N ALA A 494 0.80 12.21 -24.86
CA ALA A 494 1.07 11.38 -26.04
C ALA A 494 1.57 12.21 -27.23
N HIS A 495 0.83 13.26 -27.58
CA HIS A 495 1.23 14.19 -28.65
C HIS A 495 2.55 14.90 -28.33
N TRP A 496 2.78 15.27 -27.08
CA TRP A 496 4.02 15.90 -26.63
C TRP A 496 5.24 14.99 -26.83
N VAL A 497 5.12 13.70 -26.53
CA VAL A 497 6.19 12.72 -26.80
C VAL A 497 6.46 12.62 -28.28
N MET A 498 5.42 12.53 -29.13
CA MET A 498 5.60 12.49 -30.59
C MET A 498 6.33 13.74 -31.10
N TYR A 499 6.03 14.92 -30.56
CA TYR A 499 6.79 16.14 -30.83
C TYR A 499 8.27 15.97 -30.49
N HIS A 500 8.61 15.47 -29.29
CA HIS A 500 10.00 15.28 -28.90
C HIS A 500 10.73 14.25 -29.76
N LEU A 501 10.06 13.16 -30.13
CA LEU A 501 10.62 12.14 -31.00
C LEU A 501 10.99 12.73 -32.37
N GLY A 502 10.05 13.41 -33.02
CA GLY A 502 10.27 14.01 -34.33
C GLY A 502 11.23 15.19 -34.33
N ARG A 503 11.19 16.04 -33.29
CA ARG A 503 12.01 17.25 -33.23
C ARG A 503 13.44 17.00 -32.75
N ASN A 504 13.62 16.05 -31.83
CA ASN A 504 14.84 15.95 -31.00
C ASN A 504 15.47 14.56 -30.98
N ARG A 505 14.86 13.51 -31.55
CA ARG A 505 15.34 12.12 -31.46
C ARG A 505 15.53 11.40 -32.80
N GLY A 506 15.42 12.09 -33.93
CA GLY A 506 15.75 11.54 -35.26
C GLY A 506 14.64 10.70 -35.90
N TYR A 507 13.39 10.85 -35.46
CA TYR A 507 12.20 10.26 -36.08
C TYR A 507 11.55 11.25 -37.06
N GLU A 508 12.26 11.57 -38.14
CA GLU A 508 11.90 12.64 -39.10
C GLU A 508 10.54 12.44 -39.78
N GLU A 509 10.05 11.20 -39.81
CA GLU A 509 8.73 10.84 -40.34
C GLU A 509 7.57 11.29 -39.46
N ILE A 510 7.83 11.75 -38.22
CA ILE A 510 6.84 12.35 -37.35
C ILE A 510 6.77 13.86 -37.63
N ASP A 511 5.58 14.35 -38.00
CA ASP A 511 5.30 15.78 -38.10
C ASP A 511 5.24 16.40 -36.69
N TRP A 512 6.41 16.77 -36.19
CA TRP A 512 6.57 17.31 -34.84
C TRP A 512 5.80 18.62 -34.63
N LYS A 513 5.55 19.41 -35.68
CA LYS A 513 4.77 20.67 -35.55
C LYS A 513 3.32 20.35 -35.27
N ARG A 514 2.74 19.45 -36.07
CA ARG A 514 1.37 18.99 -35.86
C ARG A 514 1.20 18.30 -34.50
N SER A 515 2.16 17.48 -34.08
CA SER A 515 2.14 16.87 -32.74
C SER A 515 2.14 17.93 -31.64
N LEU A 516 2.97 18.97 -31.75
CA LEU A 516 3.00 20.06 -30.78
C LEU A 516 1.68 20.86 -30.76
N GLU A 517 1.12 21.17 -31.93
CA GLU A 517 -0.18 21.83 -32.06
C GLU A 517 -1.31 21.00 -31.44
N ASN A 518 -1.33 19.69 -31.68
CA ASN A 518 -2.30 18.79 -31.08
C ASN A 518 -2.18 18.76 -29.55
N ALA A 519 -0.96 18.67 -28.99
CA ALA A 519 -0.75 18.71 -27.55
C ALA A 519 -1.30 20.02 -26.94
N TYR A 520 -0.96 21.16 -27.53
CA TYR A 520 -1.45 22.48 -27.12
C TYR A 520 -2.98 22.55 -27.15
N HIS A 521 -3.59 22.21 -28.29
CA HIS A 521 -5.03 22.32 -28.45
C HIS A 521 -5.82 21.31 -27.61
N THR A 522 -5.25 20.15 -27.27
CA THR A 522 -5.82 19.22 -26.29
C THR A 522 -5.94 19.89 -24.92
N ALA A 523 -4.87 20.55 -24.45
CA ALA A 523 -4.90 21.26 -23.17
C ALA A 523 -5.92 22.43 -23.17
N ILE A 524 -6.06 23.14 -24.29
CA ILE A 524 -7.10 24.20 -24.41
C ILE A 524 -8.51 23.60 -24.44
N ALA A 525 -8.72 22.47 -25.12
CA ALA A 525 -10.02 21.81 -25.21
C ALA A 525 -10.52 21.32 -23.85
N MET A 526 -9.63 20.89 -22.96
CA MET A 526 -9.96 20.55 -21.58
C MET A 526 -10.70 21.70 -20.87
N VAL A 527 -10.20 22.93 -21.00
CA VAL A 527 -10.81 24.12 -20.38
C VAL A 527 -12.21 24.38 -20.95
N LYS A 528 -12.41 24.09 -22.24
CA LYS A 528 -13.69 24.29 -22.94
C LYS A 528 -14.73 23.23 -22.56
N PHE A 529 -14.35 21.96 -22.52
CA PHE A 529 -15.28 20.83 -22.41
C PHE A 529 -15.40 20.27 -20.99
N ALA A 530 -14.38 20.45 -20.15
CA ALA A 530 -14.33 19.87 -18.81
C ALA A 530 -14.13 20.94 -17.72
N PRO A 531 -15.03 21.93 -17.58
CA PRO A 531 -14.83 23.14 -16.77
C PRO A 531 -14.66 22.88 -15.27
N TRP A 532 -15.11 21.71 -14.78
CA TRP A 532 -15.01 21.32 -13.37
C TRP A 532 -13.57 21.15 -12.87
N TYR A 533 -12.57 21.12 -13.76
CA TYR A 533 -11.16 21.17 -13.37
C TYR A 533 -10.83 22.41 -12.51
N ALA A 534 -11.51 23.54 -12.77
CA ALA A 534 -11.30 24.77 -12.01
C ALA A 534 -11.83 24.68 -10.57
N GLN A 535 -12.72 23.72 -10.29
CA GLN A 535 -13.26 23.47 -8.96
C GLN A 535 -12.48 22.37 -8.23
N PHE A 536 -12.15 21.28 -8.90
CA PHE A 536 -11.59 20.07 -8.27
C PHE A 536 -10.09 19.87 -8.52
N GLY A 537 -9.48 20.70 -9.36
CA GLY A 537 -8.11 20.51 -9.82
C GLY A 537 -8.01 19.38 -10.86
N GLN A 538 -6.81 18.85 -10.99
CA GLN A 538 -6.50 17.71 -11.85
C GLN A 538 -5.90 16.59 -11.00
N MET A 539 -6.24 15.35 -11.33
CA MET A 539 -5.56 14.17 -10.79
C MET A 539 -4.49 13.67 -11.77
N GLU A 540 -3.56 12.85 -11.26
CA GLU A 540 -2.56 12.08 -12.03
C GLU A 540 -1.68 12.88 -13.01
N GLY A 541 -0.52 13.35 -12.54
CA GLY A 541 0.59 13.70 -13.43
C GLY A 541 0.34 14.89 -14.36
N SER A 542 -0.45 15.88 -13.93
CA SER A 542 -0.62 17.12 -14.68
C SER A 542 0.73 17.83 -14.89
N VAL A 543 1.23 17.76 -16.11
CA VAL A 543 2.43 18.48 -16.54
C VAL A 543 2.04 19.93 -16.79
N PHE A 544 2.00 20.74 -15.74
CA PHE A 544 2.14 22.18 -15.90
C PHE A 544 3.64 22.48 -15.95
N LEU A 545 4.20 22.50 -17.16
CA LEU A 545 5.47 23.21 -17.40
C LEU A 545 5.18 24.69 -17.17
N TYR A 546 5.59 25.21 -16.00
CA TYR A 546 5.70 26.65 -15.76
C TYR A 546 6.89 27.24 -16.51
#